data_AF-A0A529KPL8-F1
#
_entry.id   AF-A0A529KPL8-F1
#
_cell.length_a   1.000
_cell.length_b   1.000
_cell.length_c   1.000
_cell.angle_alpha   90.00
_cell.angle_beta   90.00
_cell.angle_gamma   90.00
#
_symmetry.space_group_name_H-M   'P 1'
#
loop_
_entity.id
_entity.type
_entity.pdbx_description
1 polymer ?
#
loop_
_entity_poly.entity_id
_entity_poly.type
_entity_poly.pdbx_seq_one_letter_code
_entity_poly.pdbx_strand_id
1 'polypeptide(L)'
;MPLTLISPAFPAGGKIPERYTRDGQNVSPPLKWSGVPDDAKSLVLVVQDPDAPSGIFGHWAVFNIPPDASELAEAQDGKPGPSALRQGTNDFGNAYY
;
A
#
# COMPACT_ATOMS: atom_id res chain seq x y z
N MET A 1 5.75 10.19 -18.85
CA MET A 1 5.27 10.97 -17.68
C MET A 1 5.90 10.37 -16.43
N PRO A 2 6.14 11.13 -15.35
CA PRO A 2 6.65 10.55 -14.11
C PRO A 2 5.58 9.67 -13.42
N LEU A 3 6.03 8.59 -12.79
CA LEU A 3 5.17 7.77 -11.92
C LEU A 3 4.70 8.62 -10.74
N THR A 4 3.39 8.66 -10.51
CA THR A 4 2.76 9.42 -9.45
C THR A 4 1.89 8.49 -8.60
N LEU A 5 1.90 8.67 -7.28
CA LEU A 5 1.06 7.95 -6.32
C LEU A 5 0.31 8.96 -5.44
N ILE A 6 -0.99 8.76 -5.28
CA ILE A 6 -1.86 9.58 -4.41
C ILE A 6 -2.79 8.70 -3.58
N SER A 7 -3.29 9.24 -2.47
CA SER A 7 -4.46 8.70 -1.78
C SER A 7 -5.61 9.70 -1.85
N PRO A 8 -6.82 9.27 -2.26
CA PRO A 8 -8.02 10.11 -2.11
C PRO A 8 -8.36 10.41 -0.64
N ALA A 9 -7.84 9.65 0.32
CA ALA A 9 -8.20 9.76 1.73
C ALA A 9 -7.40 10.82 2.49
N PHE A 10 -6.18 11.14 2.03
CA PHE A 10 -5.33 12.17 2.64
C PHE A 10 -4.28 12.68 1.64
N PRO A 11 -3.88 13.96 1.73
CA PRO A 11 -2.84 14.51 0.87
C PRO A 11 -1.44 13.99 1.26
N ALA A 12 -0.49 14.06 0.34
CA ALA A 12 0.92 13.78 0.63
C ALA A 12 1.44 14.70 1.75
N GLY A 13 2.11 14.13 2.74
CA GLY A 13 2.56 14.84 3.95
C GLY A 13 1.44 15.22 4.93
N GLY A 14 0.18 14.88 4.61
CA GLY A 14 -0.95 15.05 5.51
C GLY A 14 -1.02 13.98 6.59
N LYS A 15 -1.84 14.24 7.62
CA LYS A 15 -2.14 13.26 8.67
C LYS A 15 -2.93 12.08 8.09
N ILE A 16 -2.47 10.86 8.33
CA ILE A 16 -3.22 9.64 8.01
C ILE A 16 -4.44 9.54 8.94
N PRO A 17 -5.67 9.41 8.41
CA PRO A 17 -6.87 9.23 9.21
C PRO A 17 -6.81 7.97 10.08
N GLU A 18 -7.33 8.06 11.31
CA GLU A 18 -7.29 7.01 12.33
C GLU A 18 -7.82 5.65 11.83
N ARG A 19 -8.82 5.67 10.94
CA ARG A 19 -9.35 4.47 10.27
C ARG A 19 -8.26 3.57 9.69
N TYR A 20 -7.22 4.15 9.10
CA TYR A 20 -6.14 3.43 8.43
C TYR A 20 -4.98 3.07 9.35
N THR A 21 -5.14 3.26 10.65
CA THR A 21 -4.12 2.98 11.68
C THR A 21 -4.56 1.82 12.55
N ARG A 22 -3.64 1.27 13.36
CA ARG A 22 -3.94 0.24 14.35
C ARG A 22 -4.88 0.71 15.47
N ASP A 23 -4.96 2.02 15.71
CA ASP A 23 -5.88 2.58 16.70
C ASP A 23 -7.33 2.64 16.18
N GLY A 24 -7.52 2.56 14.86
CA GLY A 24 -8.83 2.52 14.21
C GLY A 24 -9.18 1.14 13.65
N GLN A 25 -9.62 1.11 12.39
CA GLN A 25 -10.08 -0.13 11.74
C GLN A 25 -8.93 -0.95 11.14
N ASN A 26 -7.72 -0.38 11.09
CA ASN A 26 -6.54 -0.97 10.47
C ASN A 26 -6.78 -1.53 9.07
N VAL A 27 -7.51 -0.77 8.24
CA VAL A 27 -7.70 -1.08 6.81
C VAL A 27 -6.70 -0.30 5.96
N SER A 28 -6.31 -0.83 4.81
CA SER A 28 -5.44 -0.10 3.88
C SER A 28 -6.17 1.10 3.26
N PRO A 29 -5.50 2.25 3.07
CA PRO A 29 -6.10 3.41 2.42
C PRO A 29 -6.28 3.17 0.92
N PRO A 30 -7.24 3.86 0.28
CA PRO A 30 -7.33 3.85 -1.18
C PRO A 30 -6.09 4.52 -1.76
N LEU A 31 -5.48 3.88 -2.76
CA LEU A 31 -4.28 4.37 -3.44
C LEU A 31 -4.53 4.39 -4.94
N LYS A 32 -4.08 5.46 -5.60
CA LYS A 32 -4.16 5.59 -7.07
C LYS A 32 -2.81 6.01 -7.61
N TRP A 33 -2.44 5.46 -8.75
CA TRP A 33 -1.20 5.84 -9.42
C TRP A 33 -1.40 6.00 -10.93
N SER A 34 -0.47 6.73 -11.53
CA SER A 34 -0.45 7.00 -12.97
C SER A 34 0.99 7.19 -13.44
N GLY A 35 1.21 7.15 -14.76
CA GLY A 35 2.55 7.31 -15.32
C GLY A 35 3.43 6.06 -15.16
N VAL A 36 2.82 4.88 -15.10
CA VAL A 36 3.54 3.60 -15.19
C VAL A 36 4.25 3.53 -16.55
N PRO A 37 5.56 3.23 -16.60
CA PRO A 37 6.28 3.06 -17.86
C PRO A 37 5.70 1.93 -18.72
N ASP A 38 5.65 2.11 -20.04
CA ASP A 38 5.08 1.13 -20.98
C ASP A 38 5.81 -0.23 -20.97
N ASP A 39 7.07 -0.27 -20.56
CA ASP A 39 7.88 -1.48 -20.47
C ASP A 39 7.80 -2.18 -19.09
N ALA A 40 7.11 -1.59 -18.12
CA ALA A 40 6.92 -2.15 -16.78
C ALA A 40 6.25 -3.53 -16.85
N LYS A 41 6.80 -4.49 -16.10
CA LYS A 41 6.27 -5.87 -16.05
C LYS A 41 5.33 -6.10 -14.88
N SER A 42 5.56 -5.39 -13.79
CA SER A 42 4.74 -5.40 -12.59
C SER A 42 5.11 -4.21 -11.72
N LEU A 43 4.26 -3.91 -10.74
CA LEU A 43 4.50 -2.92 -9.70
C LEU A 43 4.65 -3.60 -8.34
N VAL A 44 5.32 -2.88 -7.43
CA VAL A 44 5.42 -3.20 -6.02
C VAL A 44 5.03 -1.96 -5.21
N LEU A 45 4.26 -2.15 -4.15
CA LEU A 45 3.94 -1.14 -3.16
C LEU A 45 4.62 -1.51 -1.85
N VAL A 46 5.35 -0.56 -1.26
CA VAL A 46 5.99 -0.70 0.04
C VAL A 46 5.55 0.47 0.91
N VAL A 47 5.06 0.17 2.11
CA VAL A 47 4.73 1.14 3.15
C VAL A 47 5.69 0.94 4.30
N GLN A 48 6.50 1.96 4.58
CA GLN A 48 7.54 1.94 5.58
C GLN A 48 7.44 3.17 6.48
N ASP A 49 7.68 2.97 7.77
CA ASP A 49 7.84 4.01 8.78
C ASP A 49 9.33 4.09 9.15
N PRO A 50 10.07 5.11 8.64
CA PRO A 50 11.48 5.31 8.99
C PRO A 50 11.67 5.89 10.40
N ASP A 51 10.61 6.41 11.03
CA ASP A 51 10.65 7.08 12.34
C ASP A 51 10.36 6.11 13.50
N ALA A 52 10.09 4.83 13.20
CA ALA A 52 9.82 3.84 14.22
C ALA A 52 11.02 3.65 15.17
N PRO A 53 10.77 3.37 16.48
CA PRO A 53 11.83 3.41 17.50
C PRO A 53 13.02 2.47 17.28
N SER A 54 12.80 1.38 16.54
CA SER A 54 13.81 0.34 16.27
C SER A 54 14.41 0.44 14.85
N GLY A 55 14.26 1.58 14.17
CA GLY A 55 14.65 1.77 12.77
C GLY A 55 13.46 1.61 11.82
N ILE A 56 13.75 1.43 10.52
CA ILE A 56 12.71 1.34 9.49
C ILE A 56 11.76 0.16 9.78
N PHE A 57 10.47 0.46 9.87
CA PHE A 57 9.41 -0.52 10.10
C PHE A 57 8.56 -0.70 8.84
N GLY A 58 8.54 -1.90 8.28
CA GLY A 58 7.68 -2.27 7.16
C GLY A 58 6.25 -2.54 7.63
N HIS A 59 5.32 -1.65 7.28
CA HIS A 59 3.89 -1.82 7.54
C HIS A 59 3.22 -2.74 6.52
N TRP A 60 3.58 -2.60 5.23
CA TRP A 60 2.89 -3.31 4.17
C TRP A 60 3.77 -3.50 2.94
N ALA A 61 3.69 -4.66 2.31
CA ALA A 61 4.36 -4.94 1.05
C ALA A 61 3.43 -5.72 0.14
N VAL A 62 3.18 -5.20 -1.06
CA VAL A 62 2.38 -5.85 -2.11
C VAL A 62 3.21 -5.94 -3.37
N PHE A 63 3.29 -7.12 -3.97
CA PHE A 63 4.09 -7.37 -5.15
C PHE A 63 3.30 -8.05 -6.26
N ASN A 64 3.89 -8.09 -7.46
CA ASN A 64 3.25 -8.61 -8.67
C ASN A 64 1.91 -7.91 -9.00
N ILE A 65 1.80 -6.62 -8.68
CA ILE A 65 0.67 -5.80 -9.13
C ILE A 65 0.76 -5.68 -10.66
N PRO A 66 -0.32 -5.96 -11.42
CA PRO A 66 -0.32 -5.81 -12.86
C PRO A 66 0.08 -4.38 -13.29
N PRO A 67 0.88 -4.21 -14.36
CA PRO A 67 1.35 -2.89 -14.80
C PRO A 67 0.22 -2.00 -15.36
N ASP A 68 -0.90 -2.59 -15.76
CA ASP A 68 -2.12 -1.92 -16.21
C ASP A 68 -3.08 -1.55 -15.06
N ALA A 69 -2.82 -2.03 -13.84
CA ALA A 69 -3.54 -1.57 -12.66
C ALA A 69 -3.23 -0.09 -12.40
N SER A 70 -4.21 0.65 -11.92
CA SER A 70 -4.09 2.10 -11.63
C SER A 70 -4.51 2.46 -10.20
N GLU A 71 -4.99 1.48 -9.43
CA GLU A 71 -5.43 1.70 -8.06
C GLU A 71 -5.40 0.43 -7.20
N LEU A 72 -5.33 0.64 -5.89
CA LEU A 72 -5.79 -0.29 -4.86
C LEU A 72 -6.97 0.34 -4.14
N ALA A 73 -8.07 -0.39 -4.05
CA ALA A 73 -9.24 0.06 -3.31
C ALA A 73 -8.96 0.07 -1.80
N GLU A 74 -9.73 0.88 -1.06
CA GLU A 74 -9.74 0.83 0.40
C GLU A 74 -10.01 -0.61 0.87
N ALA A 75 -9.29 -1.04 1.92
CA ALA A 75 -9.40 -2.38 2.50
C ALA A 75 -9.09 -3.53 1.52
N GLN A 76 -8.45 -3.25 0.38
CA GLN A 76 -7.84 -4.27 -0.47
C GLN A 76 -6.48 -4.67 0.13
N ASP A 77 -6.52 -5.19 1.36
CA ASP A 77 -5.37 -5.53 2.22
C ASP A 77 -4.94 -7.01 2.07
N GLY A 78 -5.39 -7.66 0.98
CA GLY A 78 -5.09 -9.03 0.59
C GLY A 78 -5.46 -10.12 1.62
N LYS A 79 -6.47 -9.86 2.45
CA LYS A 79 -7.23 -10.94 3.10
C LYS A 79 -7.74 -11.95 2.03
N PRO A 80 -7.87 -13.25 2.36
CA PRO A 80 -8.24 -14.29 1.40
C PRO A 80 -9.52 -13.93 0.62
N GLY A 81 -9.45 -13.98 -0.72
CA GLY A 81 -10.57 -13.68 -1.62
C GLY A 81 -10.16 -13.68 -3.10
N PRO A 82 -11.12 -13.57 -4.04
CA PRO A 82 -10.85 -13.59 -5.49
C PRO A 82 -9.91 -12.46 -5.98
N SER A 83 -9.79 -11.39 -5.20
CA SER A 83 -8.96 -10.22 -5.47
C SER A 83 -7.69 -10.17 -4.61
N ALA A 84 -7.30 -11.30 -4.00
CA ALA A 84 -6.16 -11.36 -3.09
C ALA A 84 -4.86 -10.97 -3.81
N LEU A 85 -4.26 -9.89 -3.34
CA LEU A 85 -2.95 -9.43 -3.79
C LEU A 85 -1.86 -10.36 -3.25
N ARG A 86 -0.70 -10.42 -3.91
CA ARG A 86 0.46 -11.10 -3.33
C ARG A 86 1.16 -10.17 -2.36
N GLN A 87 1.32 -10.62 -1.12
CA GLN A 87 1.80 -9.77 -0.02
C GLN A 87 3.04 -10.36 0.63
N GLY A 88 3.95 -9.50 1.04
CA GLY A 88 5.10 -9.87 1.87
C GLY A 88 4.68 -9.94 3.34
N THR A 89 5.49 -10.63 4.15
CA THR A 89 5.36 -10.57 5.61
C THR A 89 5.90 -9.21 6.09
N ASN A 90 5.06 -8.44 6.77
CA ASN A 90 5.44 -7.17 7.38
C ASN A 90 6.14 -7.37 8.74
N ASP A 91 6.60 -6.30 9.37
CA ASP A 91 7.35 -6.39 10.63
C ASP A 91 6.47 -6.74 11.85
N PHE A 92 5.14 -6.83 11.67
CA PHE A 92 4.23 -7.45 12.64
C PHE A 92 4.14 -8.98 12.50
N GLY A 93 4.77 -9.57 11.48
CA GLY A 93 4.64 -10.99 11.15
C GLY A 93 3.39 -11.34 10.34
N ASN A 94 2.70 -10.35 9.77
CA ASN A 94 1.45 -10.52 9.03
C ASN A 94 1.68 -10.44 7.52
N ALA A 95 0.90 -11.19 6.75
CA ALA A 95 0.88 -11.12 5.28
C ALA A 95 -0.34 -10.33 4.77
N TYR A 96 -0.64 -9.22 5.45
CA TYR A 96 -1.70 -8.25 5.18
C TYR A 96 -1.31 -6.89 5.80
N TYR A 97 -2.09 -5.85 5.52
CA TYR A 97 -1.87 -4.49 6.06
C TYR A 97 -1.94 -4.42 7.60
#